data_AF-A0A848YDS8-F1
#
_entry.id   AF-A0A848YDS8-F1
#
_cell.length_a   1.000
_cell.length_b   1.000
_cell.length_c   1.000
_cell.angle_alpha   90.00
_cell.angle_beta   90.00
_cell.angle_gamma   90.00
#
_symmetry.space_group_name_H-M   'P 1'
#
loop_
_entity.id
_entity.type
_entity.pdbx_description
1 polymer ?
#
loop_
_entity_poly.entity_id
_entity_poly.type
_entity_poly.pdbx_seq_one_letter_code
_entity_poly.pdbx_strand_id
1 'polypeptide(L)'
;MAALLYQEASSFTDLKAALAITDGNLDAHLRKLSAAGYLQSEMLVKGRPRTVYSLSPSGIEAFDDYLDALEKLIELTRPAP
;
A
#
# COMPACT_ATOMS: atom_id res chain seq x y z
N MET A 1 -0.73 -1.21 0.44
CA MET A 1 0.64 -1.44 0.95
C MET A 1 1.19 -2.72 0.35
N ALA A 2 0.61 -3.91 0.59
CA ALA A 2 1.03 -5.17 -0.04
C ALA A 2 1.34 -5.10 -1.55
N ALA A 3 0.44 -4.53 -2.37
CA ALA A 3 0.67 -4.38 -3.81
C ALA A 3 1.91 -3.55 -4.18
N LEU A 4 2.29 -2.59 -3.33
CA LEU A 4 3.46 -1.71 -3.49
C LEU A 4 4.74 -2.29 -2.87
N LEU A 5 4.65 -3.33 -2.04
CA LEU A 5 5.84 -4.10 -1.63
C LEU A 5 6.33 -4.99 -2.77
N TYR A 6 5.38 -5.59 -3.51
CA TYR A 6 5.70 -6.47 -4.62
C TYR A 6 6.13 -5.71 -5.89
N GLN A 7 5.61 -4.49 -6.07
CA GLN A 7 5.97 -3.60 -7.18
C GLN A 7 6.65 -2.36 -6.60
N GLU A 8 7.95 -2.19 -6.87
CA GLU A 8 8.78 -1.08 -6.34
C GLU A 8 8.11 0.29 -6.48
N ALA A 9 7.40 0.51 -7.59
CA ALA A 9 6.49 1.65 -7.77
C ALA A 9 5.34 1.30 -8.71
N SER A 10 4.16 1.88 -8.48
CA SER A 10 2.97 1.68 -9.32
C SER A 10 2.20 2.97 -9.54
N SER A 11 1.64 3.16 -10.74
CA SER A 11 0.74 4.29 -10.99
C SER A 11 -0.66 4.04 -10.41
N PHE A 12 -1.47 5.10 -10.31
CA PHE A 12 -2.88 4.99 -9.89
C PHE A 12 -3.65 3.98 -10.76
N THR A 13 -3.43 3.99 -12.07
CA THR A 13 -4.09 3.08 -13.01
C THR A 13 -3.67 1.63 -12.77
N ASP A 14 -2.39 1.39 -12.51
CA ASP A 14 -1.87 0.04 -12.24
C ASP A 14 -2.45 -0.50 -10.91
N LEU A 15 -2.49 0.33 -9.87
CA LEU A 15 -3.07 -0.01 -8.58
C LEU A 15 -4.57 -0.30 -8.67
N LYS A 16 -5.32 0.51 -9.43
CA LYS A 16 -6.74 0.30 -9.68
C LYS A 16 -6.99 -1.06 -10.34
N ALA A 17 -6.21 -1.37 -11.38
CA ALA A 17 -6.32 -2.63 -12.10
C ALA A 17 -5.95 -3.84 -11.23
N ALA A 18 -4.87 -3.74 -10.45
CA ALA A 18 -4.40 -4.82 -9.60
C ALA A 18 -5.33 -5.11 -8.41
N LEU A 19 -5.95 -4.08 -7.83
CA LEU A 19 -6.79 -4.20 -6.62
C LEU A 19 -8.28 -4.35 -6.92
N ALA A 20 -8.70 -4.14 -8.18
CA ALA A 20 -10.11 -4.19 -8.60
C ALA A 20 -11.05 -3.31 -7.75
N ILE A 21 -10.58 -2.12 -7.36
CA ILE A 21 -11.36 -1.15 -6.56
C ILE A 21 -11.77 0.08 -7.39
N THR A 22 -12.73 0.84 -6.86
CA THR A 22 -13.19 2.10 -7.45
C THR A 22 -12.17 3.23 -7.26
N ASP A 23 -12.27 4.28 -8.09
CA ASP A 23 -11.37 5.44 -8.01
C ASP A 23 -11.48 6.17 -6.67
N GLY A 24 -12.71 6.31 -6.15
CA GLY A 24 -12.94 6.95 -4.85
C GLY A 24 -12.30 6.18 -3.69
N ASN A 25 -12.38 4.85 -3.71
CA ASN A 25 -11.73 4.03 -2.68
C ASN A 25 -10.21 4.14 -2.79
N LEU A 26 -9.66 4.05 -4.01
CA LEU A 26 -8.21 4.14 -4.21
C LEU A 26 -7.67 5.52 -3.80
N ASP A 27 -8.30 6.62 -4.21
CA ASP A 27 -7.91 7.98 -3.80
C ASP A 27 -7.95 8.15 -2.28
N ALA A 28 -9.03 7.71 -1.63
CA ALA A 28 -9.16 7.79 -0.19
C ALA A 28 -8.05 7.01 0.54
N HIS A 29 -7.70 5.82 0.07
CA HIS A 29 -6.61 5.02 0.63
C HIS A 29 -5.24 5.68 0.41
N LEU A 30 -4.94 6.11 -0.82
CA LEU A 30 -3.67 6.75 -1.15
C LEU A 30 -3.47 8.05 -0.36
N ARG A 31 -4.52 8.86 -0.19
CA ARG A 31 -4.48 10.08 0.64
C ARG A 31 -4.18 9.77 2.10
N LYS A 32 -4.87 8.79 2.68
CA LYS A 32 -4.67 8.40 4.08
C LYS A 32 -3.25 7.89 4.32
N LEU A 33 -2.77 7.00 3.45
CA LEU A 33 -1.43 6.42 3.56
C LEU A 33 -0.34 7.49 3.33
N SER A 34 -0.54 8.42 2.39
CA SER A 34 0.38 9.54 2.16
C SER A 34 0.39 10.50 3.35
N ALA A 35 -0.78 10.82 3.93
CA ALA A 35 -0.89 11.67 5.11
C ALA A 35 -0.22 11.05 6.35
N ALA A 36 -0.21 9.71 6.45
CA ALA A 36 0.54 8.97 7.46
C ALA A 36 2.05 8.88 7.18
N GLY A 37 2.53 9.40 6.04
CA GLY A 37 3.93 9.33 5.64
C GLY A 37 4.38 7.96 5.15
N TYR A 38 3.45 7.06 4.84
CA TYR A 38 3.75 5.68 4.43
C TYR A 38 4.01 5.53 2.94
N LEU A 39 3.68 6.54 2.14
CA LEU A 39 3.92 6.55 0.70
C LEU A 39 4.89 7.65 0.30
N GLN A 40 5.71 7.34 -0.70
CA GLN A 40 6.38 8.33 -1.52
C GLN A 40 5.66 8.43 -2.86
N SER A 41 5.66 9.62 -3.45
CA SER A 41 5.07 9.84 -4.77
C SER A 41 6.03 10.60 -5.66
N GLU A 42 6.20 10.13 -6.89
CA GLU A 42 7.08 10.76 -7.88
C GLU A 42 6.30 11.00 -9.18
N MET A 43 6.48 12.17 -9.78
CA MET A 43 5.96 12.44 -11.12
C MET A 43 6.97 11.97 -12.17
N LEU A 44 6.65 10.88 -12.86
CA LEU A 44 7.43 10.41 -13.98
C LEU A 44 7.01 11.18 -15.25
N VAL A 45 7.98 11.86 -15.87
CA VAL A 45 7.79 12.62 -17.12
C VAL A 45 8.30 11.87 -18.37
N LYS A 46 8.93 10.69 -18.18
CA LYS A 46 9.37 9.85 -19.30
C LYS A 46 8.16 9.14 -19.91
N GLY A 47 7.70 9.64 -21.06
CA GLY A 47 6.49 9.14 -21.73
C GLY A 47 5.26 9.94 -21.31
N ARG A 48 4.10 9.27 -21.19
CA ARG A 48 2.89 9.94 -20.68
C ARG A 48 3.10 10.33 -19.21
N PRO A 49 3.04 11.62 -18.85
CA PRO A 49 3.24 12.05 -17.48
C PRO A 49 2.27 11.35 -16.54
N ARG A 50 2.82 10.74 -15.48
CA ARG A 50 2.02 10.03 -14.47
C ARG A 50 2.72 10.06 -13.12
N THR A 51 1.91 10.14 -12.06
CA THR A 51 2.39 9.93 -10.70
C THR A 51 2.48 8.44 -10.41
N VAL A 52 3.62 8.01 -9.88
CA VAL A 52 3.80 6.68 -9.30
C VAL A 52 3.92 6.79 -7.79
N TYR A 53 3.48 5.75 -7.12
CA TYR A 53 3.52 5.62 -5.66
C TYR A 53 4.42 4.44 -5.30
N SER A 54 5.20 4.59 -4.24
CA SER A 54 6.01 3.54 -3.62
C SER A 54 5.86 3.64 -2.11
N LEU A 55 6.23 2.59 -1.37
CA LEU A 55 6.28 2.68 0.09
C LEU A 55 7.50 3.48 0.54
N SER A 56 7.31 4.30 1.56
CA SER A 56 8.42 4.88 2.30
C SER A 56 9.03 3.84 3.26
N PRO A 57 10.23 4.08 3.82
CA PRO A 57 10.78 3.22 4.86
C PRO A 57 9.83 3.03 6.05
N SER A 58 9.18 4.10 6.53
CA SER A 58 8.19 4.01 7.60
C SER A 58 6.91 3.29 7.17
N GLY A 59 6.54 3.34 5.89
CA GLY A 59 5.44 2.56 5.34
C GLY A 59 5.73 1.06 5.27
N ILE A 60 6.99 0.67 5.05
CA ILE A 60 7.41 -0.73 5.10
C ILE A 60 7.31 -1.23 6.56
N GLU A 61 7.94 -0.50 7.50
CA GLU A 61 7.91 -0.83 8.93
C GLU A 61 6.47 -0.93 9.48
N ALA A 62 5.62 0.05 9.17
CA ALA A 62 4.23 0.04 9.60
C ALA A 62 3.41 -1.12 9.01
N PHE A 63 3.80 -1.65 7.84
CA PHE A 63 3.14 -2.82 7.27
C PHE A 63 3.59 -4.10 7.96
N ASP A 64 4.88 -4.23 8.27
CA ASP A 64 5.42 -5.37 9.01
C ASP A 64 4.81 -5.44 10.42
N ASP A 65 4.73 -4.31 11.13
CA ASP A 65 4.05 -4.21 12.44
C ASP A 65 2.58 -4.65 12.36
N TYR A 66 1.90 -4.31 11.26
CA TYR A 66 0.52 -4.72 11.04
C TYR A 66 0.39 -6.23 10.81
N LEU A 67 1.32 -6.84 10.07
CA LEU A 67 1.36 -8.29 9.87
C LEU A 67 1.63 -9.03 11.19
N ASP A 68 2.58 -8.55 11.99
CA ASP A 68 2.89 -9.10 13.32
C ASP A 68 1.68 -9.04 14.25
N ALA A 69 0.94 -7.92 14.23
CA ALA A 69 -0.29 -7.78 15.02
C ALA A 69 -1.39 -8.75 14.56
N LEU A 70 -1.51 -8.95 13.23
CA LEU A 70 -2.49 -9.87 12.66
C LEU A 70 -2.16 -11.33 12.99
N GLU A 71 -0.89 -11.72 12.95
CA GLU A 71 -0.42 -13.06 13.32
C GLU A 71 -0.77 -13.37 14.78
N LYS A 72 -0.45 -12.46 15.71
CA LYS A 72 -0.80 -12.59 17.13
C LYS A 72 -2.31 -12.77 17.35
N LEU A 73 -3.14 -12.05 16.58
CA LEU A 73 -4.59 -12.19 16.67
C LEU A 73 -5.07 -13.58 16.20
N ILE A 74 -4.48 -14.09 15.12
CA ILE A 74 -4.76 -15.44 14.62
C ILE A 74 -4.33 -16.50 15.64
N GLU A 75 -3.18 -16.34 16.29
CA GLU A 75 -2.72 -17.26 17.33
C GLU A 75 -3.67 -17.29 18.54
N LEU A 76 -4.15 -16.13 18.99
CA LEU A 76 -5.11 -16.03 20.10
C LEU A 76 -6.47 -16.66 19.81
N THR A 77 -6.85 -16.74 18.53
CA THR A 77 -8.14 -17.29 18.09
C THR A 77 -8.05 -18.73 17.58
N ARG A 78 -6.84 -19.31 17.53
CA ARG A 78 -6.63 -20.70 17.16
C ARG A 78 -7.15 -21.60 18.28
N PRO A 79 -8.14 -22.49 18.01
CA PRO A 79 -8.57 -23.45 19.01
C PRO A 79 -7.41 -24.38 19.38
N ALA A 80 -7.31 -24.71 20.67
CA ALA A 80 -6.36 -25.71 21.15
C ALA A 80 -6.55 -27.04 20.40
N PRO A 81 -5.46 -27.78 20.10
CA PRO A 81 -5.54 -29.04 19.35
C PRO A 81 -6.43 -30.09 20.03
#